data_AF-A0A6I2R0N0-F1
#
_entry.id   AF-A0A6I2R0N0-F1
#
_cell.length_a   1.000
_cell.length_b   1.000
_cell.length_c   1.000
_cell.angle_alpha   90.00
_cell.angle_beta   90.00
_cell.angle_gamma   90.00
#
_symmetry.space_group_name_H-M   'P 1'
#
loop_
_entity.id
_entity.type
_entity.pdbx_description
1 polymer ?
#
loop_
_entity_poly.entity_id
_entity_poly.type
_entity_poly.pdbx_seq_one_letter_code
_entity_poly.pdbx_strand_id
1 'polypeptide(L)'
;MCRRQTLTTLSPAERSVAEQHYRLVEWYVRHRGLPVDEYLDVAVFGYLLAVKRWFARPDLYRYEFTTIACAAMRSAIGNEQRKQSRRIKTVSLDDPIPGTDGMTWEDIITEDHLVYSA
;
A
#
# COMPACT_ATOMS: atom_id res chain seq x y z
N MET A 1 12.12 -12.64 -16.30
CA MET A 1 11.83 -11.83 -15.10
C MET A 1 11.64 -10.38 -15.53
N CYS A 2 10.46 -9.76 -15.32
CA CYS A 2 10.30 -8.33 -15.61
C CYS A 2 11.11 -7.51 -14.59
N ARG A 3 12.01 -6.66 -15.09
CA ARG A 3 12.74 -5.67 -14.29
C ARG A 3 11.73 -4.86 -13.47
N ARG A 4 11.91 -4.79 -12.15
CA ARG A 4 11.08 -3.90 -11.29
C ARG A 4 11.28 -2.48 -11.79
N GLN A 5 10.21 -1.85 -12.26
CA GLN A 5 10.23 -0.44 -12.60
C GLN A 5 10.22 0.36 -11.29
N THR A 6 11.18 1.26 -11.15
CA THR A 6 11.24 2.24 -10.07
C THR A 6 10.58 3.53 -10.54
N LEU A 7 9.87 4.20 -9.64
CA LEU A 7 9.29 5.50 -9.95
C LEU A 7 10.43 6.53 -10.03
N THR A 8 10.59 7.11 -11.20
CA THR A 8 11.54 8.21 -11.50
C THR A 8 10.76 9.45 -11.89
N THR A 9 11.41 10.61 -11.90
CA THR A 9 10.80 11.86 -12.35
C THR A 9 10.14 11.69 -13.71
N LEU A 10 8.88 12.12 -13.84
CA LEU A 10 8.14 12.06 -15.10
C LEU A 10 8.76 13.02 -16.11
N SER A 11 8.94 12.53 -17.34
CA SER A 11 9.22 13.36 -18.51
C SER A 11 8.01 14.25 -18.83
N PRO A 12 8.18 15.30 -19.65
CA PRO A 12 7.07 16.19 -20.01
C PRO A 12 5.88 15.46 -20.65
N ALA A 13 6.14 14.48 -21.53
CA ALA A 13 5.09 13.70 -22.17
C ALA A 13 4.34 12.79 -21.18
N GLU A 14 5.07 12.12 -20.30
CA GLU A 14 4.47 11.30 -19.24
C GLU A 14 3.63 12.16 -18.28
N ARG A 15 4.11 13.37 -17.95
CA ARG A 15 3.39 14.31 -17.09
C ARG A 15 2.08 14.77 -17.72
N SER A 16 2.08 15.09 -19.01
CA SER A 16 0.87 15.47 -19.73
C SER A 16 -0.22 14.39 -19.67
N VAL A 17 0.15 13.12 -19.90
CA VAL A 17 -0.79 11.98 -19.76
C VAL A 17 -1.23 11.81 -18.32
N ALA A 18 -0.30 11.96 -17.36
CA ALA A 18 -0.61 11.83 -15.94
C ALA A 18 -1.64 12.87 -15.48
N GLU A 19 -1.49 14.13 -15.91
CA GLU A 19 -2.41 15.22 -15.59
C GLU A 19 -3.79 15.02 -16.24
N GLN A 20 -3.83 14.61 -17.50
CA GLN A 20 -5.08 14.37 -18.25
C GLN A 20 -5.97 13.32 -17.57
N HIS A 21 -5.37 12.26 -17.03
CA HIS A 21 -6.11 11.14 -16.44
C HIS A 21 -6.08 11.13 -14.90
N TYR A 22 -5.56 12.17 -14.24
CA TYR A 22 -5.39 12.18 -12.78
C TYR A 22 -6.70 11.93 -12.00
N ARG A 23 -7.83 12.43 -12.51
CA ARG A 23 -9.17 12.21 -11.92
C ARG A 23 -9.54 10.72 -11.78
N LEU A 24 -8.89 9.84 -12.54
CA LEU A 24 -9.08 8.38 -12.45
C LEU A 24 -8.71 7.83 -11.08
N VAL A 25 -7.73 8.42 -10.40
CA VAL A 25 -7.23 7.91 -9.11
C VAL A 25 -8.30 8.03 -8.03
N GLU A 26 -8.84 9.23 -7.85
CA GLU A 26 -9.91 9.50 -6.87
C GLU A 26 -11.17 8.70 -7.20
N TRP A 27 -11.56 8.67 -8.49
CA TRP A 27 -12.67 7.84 -8.96
C TRP A 27 -12.46 6.37 -8.60
N TYR A 28 -11.28 5.82 -8.84
CA TYR A 28 -10.99 4.40 -8.61
C TYR A 28 -11.09 4.04 -7.12
N VAL A 29 -10.49 4.86 -6.24
CA VAL A 29 -10.51 4.62 -4.79
C VAL A 29 -11.94 4.66 -4.25
N ARG A 30 -12.71 5.69 -4.64
CA ARG A 30 -14.12 5.83 -4.24
C ARG A 30 -15.00 4.72 -4.80
N HIS A 31 -14.84 4.38 -6.08
CA HIS A 31 -15.62 3.32 -6.72
C HIS A 31 -15.38 1.95 -6.09
N ARG A 32 -14.17 1.72 -5.55
CA ARG A 32 -13.81 0.49 -4.82
C ARG A 32 -14.27 0.50 -3.36
N GLY A 33 -14.87 1.58 -2.86
CA GLY A 33 -15.29 1.72 -1.47
C GLY A 33 -14.12 1.73 -0.48
N LEU A 34 -12.94 2.14 -0.92
CA LEU A 34 -11.74 2.17 -0.08
C LEU A 34 -11.67 3.50 0.70
N PRO A 35 -11.18 3.49 1.96
CA PRO A 35 -10.93 4.72 2.70
C PRO A 35 -9.94 5.62 1.94
N VAL A 36 -10.38 6.83 1.59
CA VAL A 36 -9.58 7.76 0.77
C VAL A 36 -8.30 8.15 1.50
N ASP A 37 -8.39 8.45 2.78
CA ASP A 37 -7.24 8.88 3.60
C ASP A 37 -6.15 7.80 3.73
N GLU A 38 -6.50 6.53 3.51
CA GLU A 38 -5.57 5.42 3.64
C GLU A 38 -5.00 4.92 2.30
N TYR A 39 -5.77 5.02 1.22
CA TYR A 39 -5.42 4.38 -0.05
C TYR A 39 -5.21 5.33 -1.23
N LEU A 40 -5.46 6.63 -1.07
CA LEU A 40 -5.28 7.59 -2.17
C LEU A 40 -3.83 7.65 -2.63
N ASP A 41 -2.88 7.80 -1.72
CA ASP A 41 -1.44 7.84 -2.00
C ASP A 41 -0.93 6.53 -2.62
N VAL A 42 -1.33 5.39 -2.07
CA VAL A 42 -1.00 4.05 -2.61
C VAL A 42 -1.51 3.92 -4.05
N ALA A 43 -2.73 4.38 -4.33
CA ALA A 43 -3.29 4.40 -5.67
C ALA A 43 -2.52 5.37 -6.60
N VAL A 44 -2.17 6.57 -6.13
CA VAL A 44 -1.34 7.54 -6.88
C VAL A 44 -0.02 6.90 -7.31
N PHE A 45 0.70 6.21 -6.42
CA PHE A 45 1.96 5.55 -6.79
C PHE A 45 1.77 4.44 -7.83
N GLY A 46 0.72 3.63 -7.69
CA GLY A 46 0.35 2.63 -8.70
C GLY A 46 0.04 3.26 -10.05
N TYR A 47 -0.69 4.38 -10.06
CA TYR A 47 -1.04 5.15 -11.26
C TYR A 47 0.19 5.74 -11.95
N LEU A 48 1.08 6.41 -11.22
CA LEU A 48 2.29 7.01 -11.79
C LEU A 48 3.23 5.94 -12.35
N LEU A 49 3.31 4.78 -11.69
CA LEU A 49 4.04 3.63 -12.23
C LEU A 49 3.40 3.10 -13.52
N ALA A 50 2.06 3.14 -13.63
CA ALA A 50 1.36 2.79 -14.86
C ALA A 50 1.70 3.73 -16.01
N VAL A 51 1.79 5.04 -15.76
CA VAL A 51 2.23 6.04 -16.75
C VAL A 51 3.62 5.68 -17.27
N LYS A 52 4.60 5.51 -16.37
CA LYS A 52 5.96 5.09 -16.74
C LYS A 52 5.96 3.80 -17.55
N ARG A 53 5.18 2.82 -17.10
CA ARG A 53 5.09 1.51 -17.76
C ARG A 53 4.50 1.62 -19.15
N TRP A 54 3.46 2.43 -19.33
CA TRP A 54 2.79 2.65 -20.60
C TRP A 54 3.77 3.19 -21.64
N PHE A 55 4.49 4.27 -21.33
CA PHE A 55 5.49 4.85 -22.23
C PHE A 55 6.69 3.92 -22.49
N ALA A 56 7.12 3.15 -21.50
CA ALA A 56 8.22 2.21 -21.64
C ALA A 56 7.85 0.94 -22.46
N ARG A 57 6.57 0.68 -22.69
CA ARG A 57 6.07 -0.54 -23.32
C ARG A 57 5.01 -0.23 -24.39
N PRO A 58 5.44 0.11 -25.62
CA PRO A 58 4.54 0.33 -26.74
C PRO A 58 3.62 -0.86 -27.05
N ASP A 59 4.02 -2.08 -26.67
CA ASP A 59 3.21 -3.29 -26.84
C ASP A 59 1.91 -3.26 -26.00
N LEU A 60 1.82 -2.37 -25.01
CA LEU A 60 0.62 -2.16 -24.21
C LEU A 60 -0.41 -1.26 -24.92
N TYR A 61 -0.03 -0.51 -25.96
CA TYR A 61 -0.91 0.46 -26.65
C TYR A 61 -2.15 -0.16 -27.31
N ARG A 62 -2.23 -1.49 -27.35
CA ARG A 62 -3.45 -2.23 -27.70
C ARG A 62 -4.59 -2.12 -26.67
N TYR A 63 -4.30 -1.62 -25.47
CA TYR A 63 -5.27 -1.44 -24.39
C TYR A 63 -5.57 0.05 -24.18
N GLU A 64 -6.66 0.38 -23.49
CA GLU A 64 -6.83 1.76 -23.02
C GLU A 64 -5.90 2.03 -21.83
N PHE A 65 -5.32 3.23 -21.75
CA PHE A 65 -4.43 3.60 -20.64
C PHE A 65 -5.12 3.42 -19.28
N THR A 66 -6.41 3.76 -19.21
CA THR A 66 -7.25 3.59 -18.01
C THR A 66 -7.28 2.14 -17.53
N THR A 67 -7.27 1.17 -18.45
CA THR A 67 -7.24 -0.26 -18.13
C THR A 67 -5.94 -0.62 -17.43
N ILE A 68 -4.81 -0.13 -17.95
CA ILE A 68 -3.49 -0.36 -17.35
C ILE A 68 -3.35 0.33 -16.00
N ALA A 69 -3.82 1.57 -15.90
CA ALA A 69 -3.82 2.34 -14.66
C ALA A 69 -4.64 1.65 -13.56
N CYS A 70 -5.87 1.22 -13.85
CA CYS A 70 -6.72 0.49 -12.90
C CYS A 70 -6.07 -0.83 -12.45
N ALA A 71 -5.43 -1.58 -13.35
CA ALA A 71 -4.72 -2.80 -13.00
C ALA A 71 -3.52 -2.53 -12.09
N ALA A 72 -2.76 -1.47 -12.35
CA ALA A 72 -1.62 -1.07 -11.52
C ALA A 72 -2.05 -0.59 -10.13
N MET A 73 -3.08 0.26 -10.04
CA MET A 73 -3.65 0.72 -8.76
C MET A 73 -4.15 -0.47 -7.92
N ARG A 74 -4.87 -1.42 -8.54
CA ARG A 74 -5.31 -2.66 -7.88
C ARG A 74 -4.13 -3.43 -7.28
N SER A 75 -3.05 -3.58 -8.05
CA SER A 75 -1.86 -4.31 -7.59
C SER A 75 -1.14 -3.58 -6.46
N ALA A 76 -1.05 -2.25 -6.51
CA ALA A 76 -0.42 -1.44 -5.47
C ALA A 76 -1.20 -1.55 -4.15
N ILE A 77 -2.51 -1.36 -4.18
CA ILE A 77 -3.39 -1.49 -3.01
C ILE A 77 -3.32 -2.90 -2.43
N GLY A 78 -3.43 -3.94 -3.26
CA GLY A 78 -3.33 -5.32 -2.78
C GLY A 78 -1.98 -5.64 -2.13
N ASN A 79 -0.90 -5.00 -2.58
CA ASN A 79 0.40 -5.13 -1.93
C ASN A 79 0.48 -4.40 -0.60
N GLU A 80 -0.11 -3.20 -0.50
CA GLU A 80 -0.16 -2.47 0.77
C GLU A 80 -1.03 -3.20 1.81
N GLN A 81 -2.20 -3.71 1.42
CA GLN A 81 -3.05 -4.51 2.31
C GLN A 81 -2.31 -5.74 2.85
N ARG A 82 -1.57 -6.46 1.99
CA ARG A 82 -0.72 -7.59 2.41
C ARG A 82 0.44 -7.15 3.31
N LYS A 83 0.96 -5.93 3.14
CA LYS A 83 2.03 -5.39 3.99
C LYS A 83 1.47 -5.02 5.36
N GLN A 84 0.31 -4.35 5.41
CA GLN A 84 -0.39 -4.04 6.64
C GLN A 84 -0.78 -5.31 7.41
N SER A 85 -1.26 -6.35 6.73
CA SER A 85 -1.64 -7.61 7.37
C SER A 85 -0.46 -8.37 8.00
N ARG A 86 0.77 -8.14 7.52
CA ARG A 86 2.00 -8.70 8.08
C ARG A 86 2.67 -7.79 9.11
N ARG A 87 2.17 -6.57 9.32
CA ARG A 87 2.77 -5.63 10.26
C ARG A 87 2.58 -6.18 11.67
N ILE A 88 3.67 -6.20 12.43
CA ILE A 88 3.64 -6.60 13.84
C ILE A 88 2.63 -5.70 14.55
N LYS A 89 1.66 -6.31 15.21
CA LYS A 89 0.69 -5.59 16.03
C LYS A 89 1.34 -5.30 17.35
N THR A 90 1.58 -4.02 17.62
CA THR A 90 2.00 -3.57 18.95
C THR A 90 0.81 -3.72 19.90
N VAL A 91 1.07 -4.29 21.07
CA VAL A 91 0.14 -4.37 22.19
C VAL A 91 0.79 -3.67 23.39
N SER A 92 -0.01 -3.02 24.23
CA SER A 92 0.46 -2.54 25.53
C SER A 92 0.66 -3.71 26.48
N LEU A 93 1.54 -3.55 27.47
CA LEU A 93 1.64 -4.52 28.56
C LEU A 93 0.36 -4.54 29.38
N ASP A 94 -0.30 -3.39 29.52
CA ASP A 94 -1.59 -3.25 30.20
C ASP A 94 -2.79 -3.77 29.38
N ASP A 95 -2.60 -4.16 28.12
CA ASP A 95 -3.72 -4.64 27.30
C ASP A 95 -4.17 -6.03 27.80
N PRO A 96 -5.48 -6.26 27.96
CA PRO A 96 -5.99 -7.59 28.32
C PRO A 96 -5.71 -8.58 27.20
N ILE A 97 -5.27 -9.77 27.57
CA ILE A 97 -4.98 -10.84 26.62
C ILE A 97 -6.30 -11.41 26.10
N PRO A 98 -6.50 -11.50 24.77
CA PRO A 98 -7.73 -12.05 24.22
C PRO A 98 -7.99 -13.49 24.69
N GLY A 99 -9.15 -13.73 25.31
CA GLY A 99 -9.56 -15.06 25.77
C GLY A 99 -9.09 -15.44 27.18
N THR A 100 -8.49 -14.52 27.93
CA THR A 100 -8.22 -14.68 29.37
C THR A 100 -9.28 -13.94 30.21
N ASP A 101 -9.35 -14.26 31.50
CA ASP A 101 -10.26 -13.61 32.45
C ASP A 101 -9.67 -12.27 32.95
N GLY A 102 -9.41 -11.36 32.01
CA GLY A 102 -8.88 -10.02 32.30
C GLY A 102 -7.38 -9.95 32.61
N MET A 103 -6.63 -11.05 32.49
CA MET A 103 -5.16 -11.01 32.60
C MET A 103 -4.55 -10.13 31.50
N THR A 104 -3.61 -9.30 31.90
CA THR A 104 -2.85 -8.40 31.02
C THR A 104 -1.56 -9.08 30.55
N TRP A 105 -0.90 -8.51 29.54
CA TRP A 105 0.42 -8.98 29.10
C TRP A 105 1.50 -8.79 30.16
N GLU A 106 1.35 -7.82 31.07
CA GLU A 106 2.23 -7.61 32.21
C GLU A 106 2.20 -8.80 33.18
N ASP A 107 1.02 -9.36 33.45
CA ASP A 107 0.82 -10.49 34.39
C ASP A 107 1.54 -11.78 33.95
N ILE A 108 1.85 -11.92 32.66
CA ILE A 108 2.57 -13.09 32.10
C ILE A 108 4.09 -12.94 32.23
N ILE A 109 4.60 -11.70 32.32
CA ILE A 109 6.03 -11.45 32.42
C ILE A 109 6.44 -11.73 33.87
N THR A 110 6.84 -12.97 34.14
CA THR A 110 7.35 -13.37 35.46
C THR A 110 8.67 -12.66 35.79
N GLU A 111 8.81 -12.22 37.05
CA GLU A 111 10.04 -11.64 37.60
C GLU A 111 11.24 -12.61 37.56
N ASP A 112 11.01 -13.92 37.33
CA ASP A 112 12.05 -14.98 37.28
C ASP A 112 13.13 -14.80 36.20
N HIS A 113 12.95 -13.84 35.27
CA HIS A 113 13.93 -13.49 34.24
C HIS A 113 14.46 -12.06 34.35
N LEU A 114 14.10 -11.32 35.41
CA LEU A 114 14.69 -10.03 35.72
C LEU A 114 16.06 -10.24 36.36
N VAL A 115 17.08 -10.53 35.54
CA VAL A 115 18.47 -10.45 35.96
C VAL A 115 18.83 -8.97 36.14
N TYR A 116 18.43 -8.39 37.27
CA TYR A 116 19.04 -7.16 37.75
C TYR A 116 20.46 -7.51 38.20
N SER A 117 21.43 -7.34 37.30
CA SER A 117 22.83 -7.31 37.71
C SER A 117 23.03 -6.07 38.59
N ALA A 118 23.12 -6.30 39.90
CA ALA A 118 23.51 -5.31 40.91
C ALA A 118 24.94 -4.79 40.68
#